data_AF-A0A1I0CML7-F1
#
_entry.id   AF-A0A1I0CML7-F1
#
_cell.length_a   1.000
_cell.length_b   1.000
_cell.length_c   1.000
_cell.angle_alpha   90.00
_cell.angle_beta   90.00
_cell.angle_gamma   90.00
#
_symmetry.space_group_name_H-M   'P 1'
#
loop_
_entity.id
_entity.type
_entity.pdbx_description
1 polymer ?
#
loop_
_entity_poly.entity_id
_entity_poly.type
_entity_poly.pdbx_seq_one_letter_code
_entity_poly.pdbx_strand_id
1 'polypeptide(L)'
;MAARSGPASNLTKMKPTVAKAGLAVCLLLILLTVFLFFHTGGTDAGKMKVAYGAFILLMLHGCYRVVWHLRHPSAAGEVEEMEQQLRQHTGTKELLQLFLDPRQMRFRTVGSLFILLVLYLFARPVWFWAFLALTVCIKSFLFFQMYRYQKAHAHLVNTIAEKALNRLEEGWEISENAKTAPQAVAAVLLQLTELARKTVGFYLAKPDDDPLPVGASKFGGQPDVPPDFEWPQGDTGQPLQLLLQINCAHLAAYDADKLLPASGRLYFFCDVSAIDSGNAHPAVCVLYTDRPAAQLHRQAPPALLRADLRLNERLLLFNMIETIPSYDDMLRLGLANPEHPSFDEYYDAVEVGNLQNPTDAAGTLLGYADTIQSSMLSDRPADDILLLQMYSIEDVDDGLQFGDSGMLYCYITRHDLQQRDFSHVRFEMQSF
;
A
#
# COMPACT_ATOMS: atom_id res chain seq x y z
N MET A 1 3.87 -7.75 45.24
CA MET A 1 3.89 -9.23 45.26
C MET A 1 3.43 -9.70 43.88
N ALA A 2 4.33 -10.37 43.15
CA ALA A 2 4.16 -11.03 41.84
C ALA A 2 3.54 -10.25 40.65
N ALA A 3 4.42 -9.62 39.87
CA ALA A 3 4.18 -9.28 38.47
C ALA A 3 4.02 -10.57 37.63
N ARG A 4 2.97 -10.65 36.82
CA ARG A 4 2.84 -11.64 35.73
C ARG A 4 3.08 -10.93 34.41
N SER A 5 4.32 -10.98 33.95
CA SER A 5 4.72 -10.69 32.57
C SER A 5 4.40 -11.91 31.69
N GLY A 6 3.39 -11.78 30.83
CA GLY A 6 3.11 -12.68 29.70
C GLY A 6 3.44 -11.98 28.38
N PRO A 7 3.80 -12.71 27.32
CA PRO A 7 4.83 -12.28 26.37
C PRO A 7 4.31 -11.27 25.34
N ALA A 8 5.05 -10.19 25.19
CA ALA A 8 4.97 -9.30 24.04
C ALA A 8 5.23 -10.10 22.75
N SER A 9 4.21 -10.21 21.90
CA SER A 9 4.34 -10.70 20.53
C SER A 9 5.11 -9.66 19.70
N ASN A 10 6.43 -9.79 19.73
CA ASN A 10 7.38 -9.12 18.86
C ASN A 10 7.18 -9.60 17.40
N LEU A 11 6.30 -8.95 16.65
CA LEU A 11 6.33 -9.00 15.19
C LEU A 11 7.33 -7.95 14.72
N THR A 12 8.57 -8.41 14.61
CA THR A 12 9.75 -7.61 14.32
C THR A 12 9.83 -7.29 12.83
N LYS A 13 9.70 -6.00 12.48
CA LYS A 13 10.68 -5.30 11.62
C LYS A 13 12.04 -5.93 11.88
N MET A 14 12.90 -6.21 10.90
CA MET A 14 14.25 -6.68 11.18
C MET A 14 14.93 -5.63 12.06
N LYS A 15 14.85 -5.81 13.39
CA LYS A 15 15.24 -4.76 14.33
C LYS A 15 16.72 -4.53 14.03
N PRO A 16 17.23 -3.29 14.07
CA PRO A 16 18.66 -3.03 13.86
C PRO A 16 19.56 -3.92 14.73
N THR A 17 19.02 -4.48 15.84
CA THR A 17 19.62 -5.55 16.65
C THR A 17 19.83 -6.89 15.94
N VAL A 18 18.91 -7.38 15.09
CA VAL A 18 19.05 -8.66 14.34
C VAL A 18 20.08 -8.52 13.23
N ALA A 19 20.04 -7.45 12.45
CA ALA A 19 21.05 -7.17 11.41
C ALA A 19 22.45 -6.96 12.03
N LYS A 20 22.55 -6.24 13.16
CA LYS A 20 23.81 -6.10 13.92
C LYS A 20 24.29 -7.43 14.52
N ALA A 21 23.38 -8.30 14.98
CA ALA A 21 23.72 -9.64 15.45
C ALA A 21 24.23 -10.54 14.32
N GLY A 22 23.58 -10.51 13.15
CA GLY A 22 24.03 -11.20 11.94
C GLY A 22 25.43 -10.73 11.50
N LEU A 23 25.67 -9.42 11.50
CA LEU A 23 26.99 -8.85 11.22
C LEU A 23 28.05 -9.32 12.23
N ALA A 24 27.72 -9.34 13.52
CA ALA A 24 28.63 -9.81 14.58
C ALA A 24 28.97 -11.30 14.43
N VAL A 25 27.98 -12.14 14.10
CA VAL A 25 28.18 -13.58 13.83
C VAL A 25 29.06 -13.80 12.60
N CYS A 26 28.82 -13.08 11.49
CA CYS A 26 29.65 -13.17 10.30
C CYS A 26 31.10 -12.74 10.57
N LEU A 27 31.33 -11.65 11.33
CA LEU A 27 32.66 -11.21 11.72
C LEU A 27 33.38 -12.23 12.62
N LEU A 28 32.66 -12.84 13.57
CA LEU A 28 33.20 -13.91 14.42
C LEU A 28 33.60 -15.14 13.59
N LEU A 29 32.75 -15.56 12.65
CA LEU A 29 33.04 -16.68 11.74
C LEU A 29 34.23 -16.39 10.83
N ILE A 30 34.39 -15.14 10.37
CA ILE A 30 35.58 -14.70 9.63
C ILE A 30 36.83 -14.87 10.50
N LEU A 31 36.83 -14.35 11.73
CA LEU A 31 37.98 -14.44 12.65
C LEU A 31 38.35 -15.90 12.96
N LEU A 32 37.36 -16.74 13.25
CA LEU A 32 37.55 -18.17 13.48
C LEU A 32 38.15 -18.86 12.25
N THR A 33 37.64 -18.53 11.06
CA THR A 33 38.12 -19.13 9.80
C THR A 33 39.53 -18.66 9.45
N VAL A 34 39.88 -17.40 9.71
CA VAL A 34 41.25 -16.88 9.57
C VAL A 34 42.20 -17.61 10.53
N PHE A 35 41.79 -17.84 11.78
CA PHE A 35 42.58 -18.62 12.73
C PHE A 35 42.82 -20.06 12.23
N LEU A 36 41.76 -20.73 11.76
CA LEU A 36 41.83 -22.08 11.17
C LEU A 36 42.73 -22.11 9.93
N PHE A 37 42.73 -21.07 9.10
CA PHE A 37 43.57 -20.95 7.91
C PHE A 37 45.07 -21.01 8.24
N PHE A 38 45.51 -20.36 9.33
CA PHE A 38 46.92 -20.38 9.73
C PHE A 38 47.32 -21.62 10.54
N HIS A 39 46.38 -22.25 11.27
CA HIS A 39 46.68 -23.37 12.17
C HIS A 39 46.39 -24.76 11.58
N THR A 40 45.76 -24.86 10.41
CA THR A 40 45.53 -26.16 9.76
C THR A 40 46.82 -26.72 9.14
N GLY A 41 47.14 -27.96 9.52
CA GLY A 41 48.21 -28.80 8.97
C GLY A 41 47.68 -30.19 8.58
N GLY A 42 48.55 -31.04 8.01
CA GLY A 42 48.18 -32.39 7.55
C GLY A 42 48.11 -32.53 6.01
N THR A 43 47.72 -33.72 5.54
CA THR A 43 47.78 -34.11 4.12
C THR A 43 46.87 -33.29 3.20
N ASP A 44 45.72 -32.81 3.70
CA ASP A 44 44.78 -31.97 2.94
C ASP A 44 44.85 -30.47 3.33
N ALA A 45 45.88 -30.05 4.08
CA ALA A 45 45.99 -28.68 4.60
C ALA A 45 45.92 -27.61 3.49
N GLY A 46 46.55 -27.86 2.34
CA GLY A 46 46.49 -26.93 1.20
C GLY A 46 45.06 -26.73 0.68
N LYS A 47 44.27 -27.80 0.59
CA LYS A 47 42.88 -27.75 0.15
C LYS A 47 41.97 -27.07 1.17
N MET A 48 42.17 -27.36 2.46
CA MET A 48 41.42 -26.71 3.55
C MET A 48 41.66 -25.20 3.55
N LYS A 49 42.89 -24.74 3.34
CA LYS A 49 43.21 -23.31 3.24
C LYS A 49 42.50 -22.62 2.08
N VAL A 50 42.37 -23.27 0.92
CA VAL A 50 41.59 -22.73 -0.20
C VAL A 50 40.11 -22.61 0.15
N ALA A 51 39.51 -23.62 0.80
CA ALA A 51 38.12 -23.59 1.24
C ALA A 51 37.87 -22.47 2.28
N TYR A 52 38.77 -22.31 3.25
CA TYR A 52 38.72 -21.23 4.23
C TYR A 52 38.82 -19.85 3.58
N GLY A 53 39.74 -19.65 2.64
CA GLY A 53 39.87 -18.38 1.92
C GLY A 53 38.58 -17.99 1.17
N ALA A 54 37.96 -18.96 0.49
CA ALA A 54 36.69 -18.72 -0.20
C ALA A 54 35.52 -18.48 0.77
N PHE A 55 35.49 -19.15 1.92
CA PHE A 55 34.49 -18.92 2.95
C PHE A 55 34.62 -17.51 3.56
N ILE A 56 35.85 -17.04 3.79
CA ILE A 56 36.11 -15.68 4.25
C ILE A 56 35.59 -14.65 3.25
N LEU A 57 35.85 -14.83 1.94
CA LEU A 57 35.32 -13.94 0.90
C LEU A 57 33.79 -13.95 0.83
N LEU A 58 33.17 -15.13 0.98
CA LEU A 58 31.71 -15.28 1.05
C LEU A 58 31.13 -14.50 2.24
N MET A 59 31.73 -14.63 3.43
CA MET A 59 31.30 -13.92 4.64
C MET A 59 31.55 -12.41 4.54
N LEU A 60 32.66 -11.96 3.95
CA LEU A 60 32.93 -10.54 3.70
C LEU A 60 31.90 -9.92 2.75
N HIS A 61 31.52 -10.63 1.69
CA HIS A 61 30.43 -10.22 0.80
C HIS A 61 29.09 -10.15 1.54
N GLY A 62 28.81 -11.10 2.45
CA GLY A 62 27.66 -11.05 3.36
C GLY A 62 27.68 -9.81 4.28
N CYS A 63 28.81 -9.51 4.92
CA CYS A 63 28.98 -8.32 5.76
C CYS A 63 28.79 -7.02 4.96
N TYR A 64 29.39 -6.92 3.78
CA TYR A 64 29.22 -5.77 2.88
C TYR A 64 27.75 -5.52 2.58
N ARG A 65 26.98 -6.57 2.28
CA ARG A 65 25.54 -6.46 2.02
C ARG A 65 24.76 -5.98 3.24
N VAL A 66 25.02 -6.52 4.42
CA VAL A 66 24.34 -6.09 5.66
C VAL A 66 24.62 -4.61 5.94
N VAL A 67 25.87 -4.16 5.75
CA VAL A 67 26.25 -2.75 5.91
C VAL A 67 25.63 -1.86 4.83
N TRP A 68 25.60 -2.32 3.58
CA TRP A 68 24.98 -1.60 2.47
C TRP A 68 23.47 -1.42 2.69
N HIS A 69 22.81 -2.47 3.17
CA HIS A 69 21.39 -2.47 3.52
C HIS A 69 21.06 -1.54 4.69
N LEU A 70 21.89 -1.54 5.74
CA LEU A 70 21.76 -0.58 6.85
C LEU A 70 21.96 0.89 6.43
N ARG A 71 22.59 1.14 5.28
CA ARG A 71 22.84 2.48 4.73
C ARG A 71 21.83 2.93 3.67
N HIS A 72 21.04 2.01 3.10
CA HIS A 72 20.07 2.29 2.02
C HIS A 72 18.70 1.65 2.34
N PRO A 73 17.82 2.33 3.10
CA PRO A 73 16.59 1.75 3.65
C PRO A 73 15.55 1.29 2.62
N SER A 74 15.48 1.85 1.41
CA SER A 74 14.51 1.39 0.39
C SER A 74 14.74 -0.04 -0.09
N ALA A 75 15.96 -0.58 0.04
CA ALA A 75 16.25 -1.98 -0.28
C ALA A 75 15.94 -2.94 0.90
N ALA A 76 15.44 -2.43 2.03
CA ALA A 76 14.88 -3.22 3.14
C ALA A 76 13.66 -4.03 2.69
N GLY A 77 12.84 -3.44 1.82
CA GLY A 77 11.62 -4.03 1.30
C GLY A 77 11.81 -5.41 0.70
N GLU A 78 12.79 -5.62 -0.19
CA GLU A 78 12.92 -6.90 -0.92
C GLU A 78 13.25 -8.10 -0.02
N VAL A 79 14.09 -7.91 1.01
CA VAL A 79 14.48 -9.02 1.92
C VAL A 79 13.40 -9.24 2.97
N GLU A 80 12.75 -8.17 3.42
CA GLU A 80 11.66 -8.21 4.40
C GLU A 80 10.37 -8.76 3.77
N GLU A 81 10.06 -8.40 2.51
CA GLU A 81 9.03 -9.03 1.66
C GLU A 81 9.35 -10.50 1.42
N MET A 82 10.59 -10.85 1.05
CA MET A 82 10.95 -12.24 0.80
C MET A 82 10.83 -13.07 2.09
N GLU A 83 11.22 -12.54 3.26
CA GLU A 83 11.02 -13.18 4.56
C GLU A 83 9.53 -13.26 4.95
N GLN A 84 8.74 -12.24 4.64
CA GLN A 84 7.30 -12.19 4.92
C GLN A 84 6.53 -13.16 4.02
N GLN A 85 6.89 -13.25 2.73
CA GLN A 85 6.41 -14.23 1.77
C GLN A 85 6.82 -15.65 2.18
N LEU A 86 8.07 -15.88 2.61
CA LEU A 86 8.54 -17.17 3.14
C LEU A 86 7.81 -17.59 4.43
N ARG A 87 7.39 -16.64 5.27
CA ARG A 87 6.62 -16.90 6.51
C ARG A 87 5.13 -17.14 6.24
N GLN A 88 4.56 -16.54 5.19
CA GLN A 88 3.15 -16.71 4.81
C GLN A 88 2.89 -18.02 4.06
N HIS A 89 3.85 -18.50 3.26
CA HIS A 89 3.69 -19.72 2.46
C HIS A 89 4.16 -20.94 3.24
N THR A 90 3.20 -21.72 3.75
CA THR A 90 3.46 -22.97 4.49
C THR A 90 3.54 -24.21 3.59
N GLY A 91 3.27 -24.07 2.29
CA GLY A 91 3.27 -25.16 1.31
C GLY A 91 4.61 -25.36 0.57
N THR A 92 5.07 -26.60 0.45
CA THR A 92 6.28 -26.97 -0.31
C THR A 92 6.23 -26.55 -1.77
N LYS A 93 5.05 -26.50 -2.39
CA LYS A 93 4.85 -26.11 -3.79
C LYS A 93 5.06 -24.60 -4.02
N GLU A 94 4.58 -23.78 -3.11
CA GLU A 94 4.71 -22.32 -3.17
C GLU A 94 6.13 -21.88 -2.85
N LEU A 95 6.77 -22.53 -1.88
CA LEU A 95 8.20 -22.40 -1.62
C LEU A 95 9.04 -22.76 -2.86
N LEU A 96 8.64 -23.80 -3.60
CA LEU A 96 9.31 -24.18 -4.85
C LEU A 96 9.12 -23.11 -5.94
N GLN A 97 7.95 -22.47 -6.01
CA GLN A 97 7.68 -21.40 -6.97
C GLN A 97 8.51 -20.14 -6.66
N LEU A 98 8.58 -19.74 -5.39
CA LEU A 98 9.47 -18.65 -4.94
C LEU A 98 10.95 -19.00 -5.14
N PHE A 99 11.30 -20.28 -5.00
CA PHE A 99 12.65 -20.77 -5.27
C PHE A 99 13.03 -20.69 -6.76
N LEU A 100 12.05 -20.88 -7.65
CA LEU A 100 12.22 -20.83 -9.10
C LEU A 100 11.89 -19.45 -9.71
N ASP A 101 11.56 -18.45 -8.87
CA ASP A 101 11.31 -17.09 -9.34
C ASP A 101 12.59 -16.49 -9.98
N PRO A 102 12.54 -16.15 -11.27
CA PRO A 102 13.70 -15.59 -11.96
C PRO A 102 14.18 -14.26 -11.37
N ARG A 103 13.30 -13.42 -10.79
CA ARG A 103 13.62 -12.07 -10.31
C ARG A 103 14.55 -12.08 -9.09
N GLN A 104 14.47 -13.12 -8.25
CA GLN A 104 15.21 -13.23 -6.99
C GLN A 104 16.58 -13.93 -7.13
N MET A 105 17.04 -14.18 -8.37
CA MET A 105 18.20 -15.04 -8.65
C MET A 105 19.58 -14.50 -8.23
N ARG A 106 19.75 -13.18 -8.06
CA ARG A 106 21.07 -12.58 -7.75
C ARG A 106 21.66 -13.13 -6.43
N PHE A 107 20.81 -13.49 -5.47
CA PHE A 107 21.23 -13.91 -4.12
C PHE A 107 21.77 -15.34 -4.03
N ARG A 108 21.48 -16.21 -5.01
CA ARG A 108 21.71 -17.67 -4.88
C ARG A 108 22.95 -18.18 -5.63
N THR A 109 23.57 -17.33 -6.45
CA THR A 109 24.75 -17.69 -7.26
C THR A 109 26.01 -17.88 -6.41
N VAL A 110 26.17 -17.11 -5.32
CA VAL A 110 27.39 -17.12 -4.50
C VAL A 110 27.52 -18.39 -3.64
N GLY A 111 26.41 -18.89 -3.06
CA GLY A 111 26.40 -20.13 -2.28
C GLY A 111 26.66 -21.38 -3.14
N SER A 112 26.12 -21.41 -4.37
CA SER A 112 26.33 -22.51 -5.31
C SER A 112 27.80 -22.64 -5.74
N LEU A 113 28.51 -21.52 -5.90
CA LEU A 113 29.94 -21.49 -6.24
C LEU A 113 30.82 -21.99 -5.07
N PHE A 114 30.45 -21.67 -3.83
CA PHE A 114 31.14 -22.18 -2.65
C PHE A 114 30.97 -23.70 -2.50
N ILE A 115 29.75 -24.23 -2.69
CA ILE A 115 29.50 -25.68 -2.67
C ILE A 115 30.30 -26.40 -3.77
N LEU A 116 30.33 -25.85 -4.99
CA LEU A 116 31.15 -26.38 -6.09
C LEU A 116 32.65 -26.40 -5.76
N LEU A 117 33.16 -25.35 -5.10
CA LEU A 117 34.55 -25.31 -4.66
C LEU A 117 34.86 -26.38 -3.60
N VAL A 118 33.97 -26.56 -2.61
CA VAL A 118 34.15 -27.58 -1.58
C VAL A 118 34.09 -28.99 -2.19
N LEU A 119 33.16 -29.25 -3.12
CA LEU A 119 33.08 -30.52 -3.84
C LEU A 119 34.32 -30.77 -4.71
N TYR A 120 34.85 -29.73 -5.37
CA TYR A 120 36.08 -29.84 -6.15
C TYR A 120 37.29 -30.24 -5.31
N LEU A 121 37.38 -29.70 -4.09
CA LEU A 121 38.51 -29.94 -3.19
C LEU A 121 38.43 -31.31 -2.50
N PHE A 122 37.24 -31.74 -2.08
CA PHE A 122 37.10 -32.87 -1.15
C PHE A 122 36.26 -34.03 -1.67
N ALA A 123 35.40 -33.83 -2.68
CA ALA A 123 34.54 -34.90 -3.18
C ALA A 123 35.23 -35.70 -4.29
N ARG A 124 34.78 -36.95 -4.49
CA ARG A 124 35.18 -37.71 -5.66
C ARG A 124 34.74 -36.96 -6.93
N PRO A 125 35.51 -37.02 -8.04
CA PRO A 125 35.23 -36.26 -9.25
C PRO A 125 33.79 -36.38 -9.76
N VAL A 126 33.18 -37.55 -9.62
CA VAL A 126 31.79 -37.84 -10.03
C VAL A 126 30.79 -36.89 -9.35
N TRP A 127 30.94 -36.58 -8.07
CA TRP A 127 30.01 -35.71 -7.33
C TRP A 127 30.17 -34.23 -7.69
N PHE A 128 31.42 -33.79 -7.93
CA PHE A 128 31.68 -32.45 -8.44
C PHE A 128 31.02 -32.24 -9.81
N TRP A 129 31.27 -33.14 -10.76
CA TRP A 129 30.70 -33.06 -12.10
C TRP A 129 29.17 -33.18 -12.11
N ALA A 130 28.59 -34.05 -11.26
CA ALA A 130 27.15 -34.17 -11.11
C ALA A 130 26.51 -32.87 -10.59
N PHE A 131 27.08 -32.25 -9.56
CA PHE A 131 26.55 -31.00 -9.00
C PHE A 131 26.78 -29.80 -9.94
N LEU A 132 27.90 -29.77 -10.66
CA LEU A 132 28.17 -28.77 -11.71
C LEU A 132 27.15 -28.87 -12.83
N ALA A 133 26.90 -30.07 -13.35
CA ALA A 133 25.89 -30.31 -14.38
C ALA A 133 24.50 -29.89 -13.90
N LEU A 134 24.10 -30.27 -12.68
CA LEU A 134 22.83 -29.87 -12.08
C LEU A 134 22.71 -28.33 -11.96
N THR A 135 23.75 -27.67 -11.47
CA THR A 135 23.77 -26.20 -11.31
C THR A 135 23.67 -25.49 -12.66
N VAL A 136 24.39 -25.98 -13.68
CA VAL A 136 24.30 -25.44 -15.04
C VAL A 136 22.91 -25.67 -15.61
N CYS A 137 22.34 -26.87 -15.50
CA CYS A 137 20.98 -27.16 -15.98
C CYS A 137 19.92 -26.26 -15.32
N ILE A 138 19.96 -26.11 -13.99
CA ILE A 138 19.02 -25.24 -13.26
C ILE A 138 19.20 -23.78 -13.70
N LYS A 139 20.43 -23.27 -13.77
CA LYS A 139 20.68 -21.88 -14.17
C LYS A 139 20.33 -21.61 -15.63
N SER A 140 20.62 -22.54 -16.53
CA SER A 140 20.25 -22.44 -17.95
C SER A 140 18.73 -22.45 -18.12
N PHE A 141 18.02 -23.30 -17.38
CA PHE A 141 16.56 -23.33 -17.38
C PHE A 141 15.98 -22.01 -16.84
N LEU A 142 16.49 -21.51 -15.72
CA LEU A 142 16.03 -20.26 -15.13
C LEU A 142 16.38 -19.04 -15.99
N PHE A 143 17.57 -19.00 -16.61
CA PHE A 143 17.95 -17.97 -17.58
C PHE A 143 17.03 -18.00 -18.80
N PHE A 144 16.70 -19.19 -19.32
CA PHE A 144 15.75 -19.34 -20.40
C PHE A 144 14.35 -18.85 -20.02
N GLN A 145 13.88 -19.15 -18.80
CA GLN A 145 12.62 -18.63 -18.28
C GLN A 145 12.64 -17.10 -18.14
N MET A 146 13.73 -16.53 -17.60
CA MET A 146 13.93 -15.08 -17.52
C MET A 146 13.91 -14.43 -18.91
N TYR A 147 14.63 -15.01 -19.88
CA TYR A 147 14.64 -14.53 -21.25
C TYR A 147 13.25 -14.58 -21.89
N ARG A 148 12.52 -15.68 -21.70
CA ARG A 148 11.13 -15.81 -22.17
C ARG A 148 10.22 -14.77 -21.52
N TYR A 149 10.37 -14.56 -20.23
CA TYR A 149 9.62 -13.55 -19.48
C TYR A 149 9.90 -12.15 -20.02
N GLN A 150 11.17 -11.77 -20.14
CA GLN A 150 11.56 -10.47 -20.70
C GLN A 150 11.04 -10.28 -22.12
N LYS A 151 11.11 -11.31 -22.97
CA LYS A 151 10.59 -11.26 -24.34
C LYS A 151 9.07 -11.10 -24.38
N ALA A 152 8.34 -11.81 -23.52
CA ALA A 152 6.90 -11.71 -23.42
C ALA A 152 6.47 -10.33 -22.88
N HIS A 153 7.15 -9.83 -21.85
CA HIS A 153 6.91 -8.51 -21.29
C HIS A 153 7.19 -7.40 -22.30
N ALA A 154 8.32 -7.46 -23.02
CA ALA A 154 8.62 -6.51 -24.10
C ALA A 154 7.58 -6.55 -25.22
N HIS A 155 7.06 -7.73 -25.58
CA HIS A 155 5.99 -7.84 -26.56
C HIS A 155 4.69 -7.19 -26.05
N LEU A 156 4.31 -7.45 -24.80
CA LEU A 156 3.14 -6.84 -24.16
C LEU A 156 3.24 -5.31 -24.12
N VAL A 157 4.38 -4.78 -23.65
CA VAL A 157 4.66 -3.34 -23.63
C VAL A 157 4.53 -2.74 -25.03
N ASN A 158 5.12 -3.38 -26.05
CA ASN A 158 5.00 -2.90 -27.43
C ASN A 158 3.56 -2.93 -27.94
N THR A 159 2.77 -3.96 -27.63
CA THR A 159 1.35 -4.04 -28.02
C THR A 159 0.51 -2.98 -27.31
N ILE A 160 0.79 -2.70 -26.03
CA ILE A 160 0.11 -1.64 -25.27
C ILE A 160 0.52 -0.27 -25.80
N ALA A 161 1.81 -0.05 -26.07
CA ALA A 161 2.32 1.16 -26.70
C ALA A 161 1.67 1.41 -28.07
N GLU A 162 1.54 0.39 -28.90
CA GLU A 162 0.87 0.47 -30.19
C GLU A 162 -0.64 0.78 -30.04
N LYS A 163 -1.32 0.12 -29.10
CA LYS A 163 -2.73 0.43 -28.79
C LYS A 163 -2.92 1.81 -28.19
N ALA A 164 -1.99 2.26 -27.34
CA ALA A 164 -1.94 3.58 -26.74
C ALA A 164 -1.85 4.65 -27.83
N LEU A 165 -0.86 4.54 -28.72
CA LEU A 165 -0.68 5.40 -29.89
C LEU A 165 -1.91 5.40 -30.80
N ASN A 166 -2.56 4.25 -31.01
CA ASN A 166 -3.76 4.14 -31.86
C ASN A 166 -5.03 4.69 -31.20
N ARG A 167 -5.08 4.81 -29.87
CA ARG A 167 -6.19 5.46 -29.14
C ARG A 167 -6.09 6.99 -29.15
N LEU A 168 -4.97 7.54 -29.60
CA LEU A 168 -4.78 8.98 -29.81
C LEU A 168 -5.53 9.41 -31.08
N GLU A 169 -6.86 9.47 -31.00
CA GLU A 169 -7.65 10.20 -32.00
C GLU A 169 -7.46 11.73 -31.79
N GLU A 170 -7.55 12.48 -32.89
CA GLU A 170 -7.28 13.93 -32.98
C GLU A 170 -8.09 14.74 -31.94
N GLY A 171 -7.48 15.08 -30.79
CA GLY A 171 -8.12 15.97 -29.80
C GLY A 171 -7.55 15.96 -28.39
N TRP A 172 -6.75 14.95 -28.00
CA TRP A 172 -6.15 14.87 -26.65
C TRP A 172 -4.72 15.44 -26.66
N GLU A 173 -4.43 16.40 -25.78
CA GLU A 173 -3.13 17.08 -25.66
C GLU A 173 -2.11 16.23 -24.88
N ILE A 174 -1.71 15.09 -25.42
CA ILE A 174 -0.63 14.31 -24.80
C ILE A 174 0.72 14.96 -25.12
N SER A 175 1.64 14.92 -24.15
CA SER A 175 2.97 15.50 -24.27
C SER A 175 3.73 15.01 -25.52
N GLU A 176 4.64 15.84 -26.06
CA GLU A 176 5.53 15.43 -27.16
C GLU A 176 6.42 14.23 -26.76
N ASN A 177 6.59 14.01 -25.44
CA ASN A 177 7.32 12.88 -24.88
C ASN A 177 6.56 11.55 -25.04
N ALA A 178 5.24 11.51 -24.87
CA ALA A 178 4.44 10.31 -25.13
C ALA A 178 4.51 9.84 -26.60
N LYS A 179 4.65 10.79 -27.52
CA LYS A 179 4.82 10.51 -28.96
C LYS A 179 6.22 9.98 -29.29
N THR A 180 7.23 10.35 -28.51
CA THR A 180 8.64 9.99 -28.76
C THR A 180 9.15 8.80 -27.93
N ALA A 181 8.50 8.47 -26.81
CA ALA A 181 8.86 7.36 -25.91
C ALA A 181 7.66 6.48 -25.48
N PRO A 182 6.89 5.90 -26.41
CA PRO A 182 5.64 5.19 -26.11
C PRO A 182 5.83 3.90 -25.30
N GLN A 183 7.04 3.31 -25.28
CA GLN A 183 7.33 2.14 -24.43
C GLN A 183 7.41 2.50 -22.94
N ALA A 184 7.90 3.69 -22.59
CA ALA A 184 8.01 4.12 -21.20
C ALA A 184 6.60 4.33 -20.60
N VAL A 185 5.76 5.08 -21.32
CA VAL A 185 4.34 5.29 -20.97
C VAL A 185 3.59 3.95 -20.85
N ALA A 186 3.79 3.03 -21.79
CA ALA A 186 3.17 1.70 -21.72
C ALA A 186 3.64 0.85 -20.53
N ALA A 187 4.92 0.97 -20.14
CA ALA A 187 5.43 0.28 -18.96
C ALA A 187 4.83 0.85 -17.67
N VAL A 188 4.68 2.17 -17.57
CA VAL A 188 4.01 2.83 -16.44
C VAL A 188 2.54 2.46 -16.39
N LEU A 189 1.84 2.47 -17.53
CA LEU A 189 0.43 2.05 -17.59
C LEU A 189 0.23 0.62 -17.08
N LEU A 190 1.09 -0.32 -17.47
CA LEU A 190 1.07 -1.68 -16.94
C LEU A 190 1.27 -1.70 -15.42
N GLN A 191 2.23 -0.93 -14.92
CA GLN A 191 2.50 -0.83 -13.50
C GLN A 191 1.30 -0.25 -12.73
N LEU A 192 0.68 0.83 -13.20
CA LEU A 192 -0.52 1.41 -12.57
C LEU A 192 -1.69 0.43 -12.57
N THR A 193 -1.86 -0.33 -13.65
CA THR A 193 -2.90 -1.37 -13.72
C THR A 193 -2.65 -2.49 -12.71
N GLU A 194 -1.39 -2.90 -12.49
CA GLU A 194 -1.02 -3.89 -11.47
C GLU A 194 -1.17 -3.35 -10.04
N LEU A 195 -1.00 -2.05 -9.85
CA LEU A 195 -1.16 -1.38 -8.56
C LEU A 195 -2.60 -1.02 -8.22
N ALA A 196 -3.52 -1.02 -9.19
CA ALA A 196 -4.90 -0.61 -9.00
C ALA A 196 -5.56 -1.35 -7.82
N ARG A 197 -6.21 -0.59 -6.94
CA ARG A 197 -6.96 -1.10 -5.78
C ARG A 197 -8.44 -0.91 -5.99
N LYS A 198 -9.20 -1.94 -5.61
CA LYS A 198 -10.64 -1.82 -5.45
C LYS A 198 -10.95 -0.92 -4.26
N THR A 199 -11.83 0.03 -4.48
CA THR A 199 -12.33 0.96 -3.47
C THR A 199 -13.86 0.96 -3.50
N VAL A 200 -14.46 1.51 -2.46
CA VAL A 200 -15.91 1.70 -2.39
C VAL A 200 -16.24 3.11 -2.85
N GLY A 201 -16.80 3.24 -4.04
CA GLY A 201 -17.38 4.51 -4.49
C GLY A 201 -18.76 4.70 -3.88
N PHE A 202 -19.12 5.94 -3.54
CA PHE A 202 -20.48 6.28 -3.11
C PHE A 202 -21.08 7.45 -3.89
N TYR A 203 -22.39 7.43 -4.02
CA TYR A 203 -23.19 8.37 -4.81
C TYR A 203 -24.42 8.78 -4.03
N LEU A 204 -24.92 9.98 -4.31
CA LEU A 204 -26.20 10.43 -3.78
C LEU A 204 -27.33 9.93 -4.70
N ALA A 205 -28.29 9.17 -4.15
CA ALA A 205 -29.52 8.85 -4.86
C ALA A 205 -30.30 10.14 -5.16
N LYS A 206 -31.24 10.16 -6.12
CA LYS A 206 -32.12 11.33 -6.36
C LYS A 206 -32.99 11.69 -5.15
N PRO A 207 -33.49 12.94 -5.03
CA PRO A 207 -34.35 13.34 -3.91
C PRO A 207 -35.57 12.44 -3.82
N ASP A 208 -35.89 12.02 -2.60
CA ASP A 208 -37.05 11.20 -2.28
C ASP A 208 -37.70 11.77 -1.02
N ASP A 209 -39.02 11.90 -1.06
CA ASP A 209 -39.81 12.44 0.06
C ASP A 209 -40.04 11.39 1.15
N ASP A 210 -39.83 10.10 0.85
CA ASP A 210 -39.99 9.02 1.80
C ASP A 210 -38.86 9.05 2.85
N PRO A 211 -39.19 9.01 4.15
CA PRO A 211 -38.18 9.05 5.21
C PRO A 211 -37.32 7.79 5.16
N LEU A 212 -36.00 7.98 5.19
CA LEU A 212 -35.07 6.84 5.18
C LEU A 212 -35.24 5.98 6.45
N PRO A 213 -35.10 4.65 6.35
CA PRO A 213 -35.10 3.78 7.52
C PRO A 213 -34.02 4.16 8.53
N VAL A 214 -34.33 4.03 9.83
CA VAL A 214 -33.38 4.31 10.91
C VAL A 214 -32.11 3.47 10.74
N GLY A 215 -30.97 4.15 10.69
CA GLY A 215 -29.66 3.52 10.59
C GLY A 215 -29.27 3.11 9.17
N ALA A 216 -29.95 3.61 8.14
CA ALA A 216 -29.54 3.52 6.75
C ALA A 216 -28.27 4.36 6.46
N SER A 217 -27.59 4.07 5.34
CA SER A 217 -26.48 4.91 4.89
C SER A 217 -27.02 6.16 4.20
N LYS A 218 -26.58 7.35 4.62
CA LYS A 218 -27.10 8.62 4.15
C LYS A 218 -26.06 9.74 4.19
N PHE A 219 -26.23 10.71 3.31
CA PHE A 219 -25.60 12.02 3.34
C PHE A 219 -26.52 13.02 4.05
N GLY A 220 -25.93 13.91 4.83
CA GLY A 220 -26.62 14.98 5.53
C GLY A 220 -27.76 14.51 6.44
N GLY A 221 -28.69 15.42 6.73
CA GLY A 221 -29.86 15.14 7.54
C GLY A 221 -29.57 14.99 9.05
N GLN A 222 -30.43 14.22 9.72
CA GLN A 222 -30.38 13.99 11.16
C GLN A 222 -29.74 12.63 11.46
N PRO A 223 -28.70 12.53 12.29
CA PRO A 223 -28.07 11.26 12.56
C PRO A 223 -29.01 10.32 13.34
N ASP A 224 -28.95 9.03 13.04
CA ASP A 224 -29.64 7.97 13.77
C ASP A 224 -28.68 7.38 14.80
N VAL A 225 -28.84 7.75 16.06
CA VAL A 225 -27.80 7.58 17.10
C VAL A 225 -28.32 6.88 18.35
N PRO A 226 -27.43 6.32 19.18
CA PRO A 226 -27.80 5.76 20.48
C PRO A 226 -28.37 6.82 21.44
N PRO A 227 -29.13 6.43 22.48
CA PRO A 227 -29.70 7.37 23.46
C PRO A 227 -28.67 8.19 24.26
N ASP A 228 -27.44 7.69 24.38
CA ASP A 228 -26.32 8.30 25.08
C ASP A 228 -25.40 9.12 24.15
N PHE A 229 -25.88 9.44 22.94
CA PHE A 229 -25.10 10.21 21.97
C PHE A 229 -24.89 11.66 22.41
N GLU A 230 -23.63 12.07 22.43
CA GLU A 230 -23.22 13.45 22.59
C GLU A 230 -22.90 14.04 21.22
N TRP A 231 -23.51 15.19 20.92
CA TRP A 231 -23.29 15.85 19.64
C TRP A 231 -21.86 16.39 19.55
N PRO A 232 -21.07 16.02 18.52
CA PRO A 232 -19.68 16.45 18.42
C PRO A 232 -19.59 17.95 18.16
N GLN A 233 -18.62 18.59 18.82
CA GLN A 233 -18.37 20.03 18.74
C GLN A 233 -16.98 20.30 18.19
N GLY A 234 -16.83 21.40 17.44
CA GLY A 234 -15.53 21.92 17.03
C GLY A 234 -14.80 22.63 18.18
N ASP A 235 -13.58 23.09 17.92
CA ASP A 235 -12.70 23.70 18.93
C ASP A 235 -13.29 24.94 19.62
N THR A 236 -14.18 25.66 18.94
CA THR A 236 -14.86 26.84 19.48
C THR A 236 -16.25 26.54 20.05
N GLY A 237 -16.61 25.26 20.22
CA GLY A 237 -17.85 24.80 20.87
C GLY A 237 -19.09 24.76 19.96
N GLN A 238 -18.96 25.09 18.68
CA GLN A 238 -20.01 24.98 17.68
C GLN A 238 -20.31 23.50 17.39
N PRO A 239 -21.60 23.11 17.28
CA PRO A 239 -21.98 21.77 16.86
C PRO A 239 -21.51 21.51 15.43
N LEU A 240 -20.92 20.34 15.19
CA LEU A 240 -20.53 19.93 13.84
C LEU A 240 -21.75 19.43 13.05
N GLN A 241 -21.76 19.64 11.74
CA GLN A 241 -22.79 19.15 10.83
C GLN A 241 -22.49 17.71 10.42
N LEU A 242 -23.52 16.86 10.37
CA LEU A 242 -23.40 15.51 9.82
C LEU A 242 -23.14 15.59 8.31
N LEU A 243 -22.03 15.00 7.86
CA LEU A 243 -21.74 14.79 6.44
C LEU A 243 -22.30 13.45 5.98
N LEU A 244 -21.89 12.36 6.64
CA LEU A 244 -22.22 11.00 6.25
C LEU A 244 -22.54 10.16 7.48
N GLN A 245 -23.59 9.35 7.37
CA GLN A 245 -23.83 8.19 8.22
C GLN A 245 -23.73 6.96 7.32
N ILE A 246 -22.89 6.00 7.67
CA ILE A 246 -22.65 4.81 6.84
C ILE A 246 -22.88 3.56 7.68
N ASN A 247 -23.85 2.74 7.28
CA ASN A 247 -24.01 1.40 7.80
C ASN A 247 -22.95 0.48 7.19
N CYS A 248 -22.02 -0.01 8.00
CA CYS A 248 -20.89 -0.79 7.50
C CYS A 248 -21.33 -2.12 6.86
N ALA A 249 -22.51 -2.65 7.23
CA ALA A 249 -23.07 -3.83 6.58
C ALA A 249 -23.38 -3.59 5.09
N HIS A 250 -23.63 -2.34 4.67
CA HIS A 250 -23.84 -1.99 3.26
C HIS A 250 -22.53 -1.97 2.46
N LEU A 251 -21.38 -1.83 3.13
CA LEU A 251 -20.07 -1.77 2.49
C LEU A 251 -19.43 -3.15 2.31
N ALA A 252 -19.86 -4.16 3.06
CA ALA A 252 -19.23 -5.47 3.13
C ALA A 252 -19.11 -6.19 1.77
N ALA A 253 -19.98 -5.87 0.80
CA ALA A 253 -19.91 -6.41 -0.56
C ALA A 253 -18.84 -5.76 -1.44
N TYR A 254 -18.38 -4.56 -1.08
CA TYR A 254 -17.48 -3.73 -1.87
C TYR A 254 -16.08 -3.61 -1.22
N ASP A 255 -15.97 -3.83 0.09
CA ASP A 255 -14.70 -3.90 0.84
C ASP A 255 -13.95 -5.22 0.53
N ALA A 256 -13.17 -5.20 -0.54
CA ALA A 256 -12.41 -6.35 -1.02
C ALA A 256 -11.39 -6.89 0.01
N ASP A 257 -10.80 -5.99 0.80
CA ASP A 257 -9.75 -6.30 1.77
C ASP A 257 -10.30 -6.58 3.18
N LYS A 258 -11.61 -6.42 3.38
CA LYS A 258 -12.32 -6.62 4.66
C LYS A 258 -11.71 -5.82 5.81
N LEU A 259 -11.38 -4.56 5.53
CA LEU A 259 -10.76 -3.65 6.49
C LEU A 259 -11.78 -2.99 7.42
N LEU A 260 -12.97 -2.72 6.91
CA LEU A 260 -14.01 -2.00 7.65
C LEU A 260 -14.75 -2.96 8.60
N PRO A 261 -15.36 -2.42 9.68
CA PRO A 261 -16.22 -3.23 10.54
C PRO A 261 -17.34 -3.90 9.74
N ALA A 262 -17.60 -5.19 9.96
CA ALA A 262 -18.67 -5.91 9.24
C ALA A 262 -20.09 -5.42 9.60
N SER A 263 -20.23 -4.68 10.71
CA SER A 263 -21.50 -4.15 11.21
C SER A 263 -21.26 -2.87 12.02
N GLY A 264 -22.35 -2.17 12.31
CA GLY A 264 -22.32 -0.89 13.02
C GLY A 264 -22.46 0.28 12.06
N ARG A 265 -22.31 1.49 12.59
CA ARG A 265 -22.38 2.74 11.82
C ARG A 265 -21.17 3.60 12.07
N LEU A 266 -20.65 4.15 10.98
CA LEU A 266 -19.70 5.26 10.98
C LEU A 266 -20.45 6.56 10.77
N TYR A 267 -20.06 7.59 11.49
CA TYR A 267 -20.58 8.94 11.32
C TYR A 267 -19.41 9.87 11.07
N PHE A 268 -19.53 10.71 10.04
CA PHE A 268 -18.58 11.75 9.71
C PHE A 268 -19.26 13.09 9.95
N PHE A 269 -18.71 13.87 10.87
CA PHE A 269 -19.16 15.22 11.19
C PHE A 269 -18.08 16.23 10.81
N CYS A 270 -18.50 17.41 10.34
CA CYS A 270 -17.57 18.45 9.92
C CYS A 270 -18.09 19.86 10.26
N ASP A 271 -17.16 20.79 10.46
CA ASP A 271 -17.43 22.21 10.60
C ASP A 271 -17.64 22.88 9.22
N VAL A 272 -18.85 22.74 8.69
CA VAL A 272 -19.23 23.37 7.41
C VAL A 272 -19.17 24.89 7.49
N SER A 273 -19.41 25.49 8.67
CA SER A 273 -19.28 26.94 8.83
C SER A 273 -17.84 27.41 8.62
N ALA A 274 -16.85 26.64 9.09
CA ALA A 274 -15.45 26.94 8.88
C ALA A 274 -15.08 26.82 7.39
N ILE A 275 -15.56 25.78 6.72
CA ILE A 275 -15.38 25.59 5.27
C ILE A 275 -15.92 26.79 4.49
N ASP A 276 -17.18 27.18 4.71
CA ASP A 276 -17.83 28.30 4.01
C ASP A 276 -17.11 29.64 4.23
N SER A 277 -16.46 29.80 5.37
CA SER A 277 -15.65 30.98 5.68
C SER A 277 -14.25 30.98 5.06
N GLY A 278 -13.88 29.90 4.35
CA GLY A 278 -12.57 29.72 3.73
C GLY A 278 -11.48 29.23 4.68
N ASN A 279 -11.84 28.62 5.81
CA ASN A 279 -10.86 28.01 6.72
C ASN A 279 -10.33 26.70 6.12
N ALA A 280 -9.01 26.62 5.93
CA ALA A 280 -8.34 25.43 5.39
C ALA A 280 -8.30 24.22 6.36
N HIS A 281 -8.65 24.43 7.64
CA HIS A 281 -8.60 23.39 8.67
C HIS A 281 -9.93 23.32 9.46
N PRO A 282 -11.02 22.87 8.82
CA PRO A 282 -12.29 22.68 9.51
C PRO A 282 -12.20 21.53 10.51
N ALA A 283 -12.87 21.61 11.65
CA ALA A 283 -12.92 20.49 12.58
C ALA A 283 -13.69 19.31 11.97
N VAL A 284 -13.13 18.09 12.04
CA VAL A 284 -13.78 16.86 11.60
C VAL A 284 -13.79 15.87 12.76
N CYS A 285 -14.92 15.19 12.95
CA CYS A 285 -15.08 14.15 13.97
C CYS A 285 -15.66 12.89 13.33
N VAL A 286 -15.00 11.76 13.55
CA VAL A 286 -15.47 10.45 13.11
C VAL A 286 -15.86 9.62 14.32
N LEU A 287 -17.10 9.11 14.31
CA LEU A 287 -17.66 8.32 15.39
C LEU A 287 -18.08 6.95 14.88
N TYR A 288 -18.02 5.95 15.76
CA TYR A 288 -18.49 4.60 15.47
C TYR A 288 -19.42 4.08 16.57
N THR A 289 -20.48 3.38 16.16
CA THR A 289 -21.31 2.61 17.09
C THR A 289 -21.63 1.24 16.53
N ASP A 290 -21.56 0.21 17.36
CA ASP A 290 -21.95 -1.15 17.02
C ASP A 290 -23.44 -1.45 17.33
N ARG A 291 -24.16 -0.46 17.88
CA ARG A 291 -25.57 -0.59 18.27
C ARG A 291 -26.45 -0.96 17.07
N PRO A 292 -27.37 -1.93 17.21
CA PRO A 292 -28.30 -2.31 16.15
C PRO A 292 -29.32 -1.20 15.88
N ALA A 293 -29.92 -1.19 14.69
CA ALA A 293 -30.88 -0.14 14.27
C ALA A 293 -32.04 0.07 15.28
N ALA A 294 -32.51 -1.01 15.91
CA ALA A 294 -33.59 -0.96 16.90
C ALA A 294 -33.23 -0.22 18.20
N GLN A 295 -31.94 0.03 18.46
CA GLN A 295 -31.45 0.81 19.60
C GLN A 295 -31.04 2.24 19.21
N LEU A 296 -31.31 2.64 17.96
CA LEU A 296 -31.02 3.97 17.47
C LEU A 296 -32.31 4.77 17.37
N HIS A 297 -32.17 6.08 17.47
CA HIS A 297 -33.24 7.03 17.25
C HIS A 297 -32.69 8.20 16.44
N ARG A 298 -33.55 8.84 15.65
CA ARG A 298 -33.18 10.02 14.89
C ARG A 298 -33.09 11.23 15.82
N GLN A 299 -31.95 11.89 15.85
CA GLN A 299 -31.71 13.03 16.72
C GLN A 299 -31.70 14.34 15.93
N ALA A 300 -32.59 15.26 16.31
CA ALA A 300 -32.65 16.59 15.71
C ALA A 300 -31.36 17.39 15.99
N PRO A 301 -30.92 18.24 15.04
CA PRO A 301 -29.72 19.07 15.23
C PRO A 301 -29.90 20.01 16.43
N PRO A 302 -28.83 20.31 17.19
CA PRO A 302 -28.88 21.30 18.26
C PRO A 302 -29.33 22.66 17.73
N ALA A 303 -30.01 23.45 18.56
CA ALA A 303 -30.50 24.77 18.18
C ALA A 303 -29.39 25.74 17.72
N LEU A 304 -28.15 25.52 18.20
CA LEU A 304 -26.98 26.31 17.83
C LEU A 304 -26.46 26.00 16.42
N LEU A 305 -26.81 24.85 15.84
CA LEU A 305 -26.48 24.52 14.46
C LEU A 305 -27.41 25.30 13.52
N ARG A 306 -26.86 26.31 12.84
CA ARG A 306 -27.61 27.21 11.96
C ARG A 306 -28.33 26.44 10.84
N ALA A 307 -29.51 26.91 10.45
CA ALA A 307 -30.37 26.20 9.50
C ALA A 307 -29.82 26.20 8.06
N ASP A 308 -29.09 27.25 7.68
CA ASP A 308 -28.50 27.43 6.35
C ASP A 308 -27.26 26.55 6.10
N LEU A 309 -26.67 25.99 7.16
CA LEU A 309 -25.53 25.07 7.07
C LEU A 309 -25.96 23.59 7.10
N ARG A 310 -27.27 23.32 7.18
CA ARG A 310 -27.79 21.95 7.31
C ARG A 310 -27.88 21.32 5.93
N LEU A 311 -27.18 20.20 5.76
CA LEU A 311 -27.23 19.40 4.55
C LEU A 311 -28.52 18.58 4.52
N ASN A 312 -29.14 18.44 3.34
CA ASN A 312 -30.35 17.63 3.20
C ASN A 312 -30.06 16.14 3.37
N GLU A 313 -31.08 15.37 3.75
CA GLU A 313 -30.98 13.91 3.89
C GLU A 313 -31.06 13.25 2.51
N ARG A 314 -30.00 12.55 2.09
CA ARG A 314 -29.94 11.82 0.81
C ARG A 314 -29.46 10.39 1.02
N LEU A 315 -30.11 9.41 0.37
CA LEU A 315 -29.68 8.01 0.45
C LEU A 315 -28.33 7.83 -0.24
N LEU A 316 -27.42 7.09 0.40
CA LEU A 316 -26.16 6.68 -0.22
C LEU A 316 -26.30 5.38 -1.00
N LEU A 317 -25.82 5.40 -2.23
CA LEU A 317 -25.63 4.22 -3.08
C LEU A 317 -24.15 3.90 -3.18
N PHE A 318 -23.81 2.62 -3.28
CA PHE A 318 -22.44 2.15 -3.30
C PHE A 318 -22.16 1.31 -4.54
N ASN A 319 -20.93 1.41 -5.06
CA ASN A 319 -20.39 0.51 -6.06
C ASN A 319 -18.93 0.16 -5.73
N MET A 320 -18.37 -0.78 -6.49
CA MET A 320 -16.93 -1.03 -6.50
C MET A 320 -16.34 -0.34 -7.72
N ILE A 321 -15.32 0.49 -7.49
CA ILE A 321 -14.52 1.14 -8.52
C ILE A 321 -13.04 0.83 -8.25
N GLU A 322 -12.19 1.11 -9.22
CA GLU A 322 -10.75 0.95 -9.08
C GLU A 322 -10.09 2.33 -8.96
N THR A 323 -9.08 2.42 -8.10
CA THR A 323 -8.26 3.62 -7.89
C THR A 323 -6.80 3.25 -8.09
N ILE A 324 -6.02 4.20 -8.58
CA ILE A 324 -4.58 4.09 -8.75
C ILE A 324 -3.86 5.05 -7.80
N PRO A 325 -2.62 4.76 -7.36
CA PRO A 325 -1.87 5.70 -6.54
C PRO A 325 -1.55 6.96 -7.33
N SER A 326 -1.63 8.13 -6.69
CA SER A 326 -1.05 9.36 -7.24
C SER A 326 0.46 9.20 -7.45
N TYR A 327 1.04 10.07 -8.29
CA TYR A 327 2.49 10.06 -8.55
C TYR A 327 3.31 10.12 -7.24
N ASP A 328 2.96 11.04 -6.35
CA ASP A 328 3.64 11.19 -5.05
C ASP A 328 3.44 9.97 -4.15
N ASP A 329 2.23 9.42 -4.08
CA ASP A 329 1.95 8.23 -3.28
C ASP A 329 2.71 7.01 -3.80
N MET A 330 2.82 6.86 -5.12
CA MET A 330 3.61 5.81 -5.74
C MET A 330 5.09 5.90 -5.33
N LEU A 331 5.66 7.10 -5.27
CA LEU A 331 7.03 7.32 -4.78
C LEU A 331 7.16 7.05 -3.28
N ARG A 332 6.26 7.59 -2.46
CA ARG A 332 6.34 7.46 -0.99
C ARG A 332 6.09 6.05 -0.48
N LEU A 333 5.27 5.28 -1.18
CA LEU A 333 5.04 3.86 -0.90
C LEU A 333 6.15 2.95 -1.46
N GLY A 334 7.11 3.50 -2.23
CA GLY A 334 8.16 2.73 -2.88
C GLY A 334 7.62 1.75 -3.93
N LEU A 335 6.49 2.08 -4.55
CA LEU A 335 5.80 1.24 -5.54
C LEU A 335 6.33 1.43 -6.95
N ALA A 336 7.10 2.50 -7.19
CA ALA A 336 7.77 2.76 -8.45
C ALA A 336 8.86 1.72 -8.73
N ASN A 337 9.07 1.38 -10.01
CA ASN A 337 10.17 0.51 -10.43
C ASN A 337 11.52 1.19 -10.14
N PRO A 338 12.65 0.43 -10.12
CA PRO A 338 13.97 0.99 -9.78
C PRO A 338 14.43 2.14 -10.69
N GLU A 339 13.84 2.27 -11.88
CA GLU A 339 13.82 3.51 -12.66
C GLU A 339 12.47 4.18 -12.38
N HIS A 340 12.46 5.18 -11.49
CA HIS A 340 11.25 5.92 -11.18
C HIS A 340 10.73 6.57 -12.46
N PRO A 341 9.43 6.41 -12.80
CA PRO A 341 8.89 7.14 -13.93
C PRO A 341 8.98 8.63 -13.65
N SER A 342 9.21 9.40 -14.70
CA SER A 342 9.07 10.85 -14.64
C SER A 342 7.60 11.23 -14.40
N PHE A 343 7.40 12.47 -13.93
CA PHE A 343 6.07 13.05 -13.74
C PHE A 343 5.25 12.99 -15.04
N ASP A 344 5.84 13.42 -16.16
CA ASP A 344 5.16 13.42 -17.47
C ASP A 344 4.75 12.01 -17.91
N GLU A 345 5.65 11.01 -17.80
CA GLU A 345 5.34 9.62 -18.16
C GLU A 345 4.19 9.02 -17.34
N TYR A 346 4.07 9.42 -16.07
CA TYR A 346 2.96 9.02 -15.22
C TYR A 346 1.63 9.60 -15.72
N TYR A 347 1.54 10.92 -15.94
CA TYR A 347 0.29 11.55 -16.36
C TYR A 347 -0.12 11.13 -17.77
N ASP A 348 0.84 11.02 -18.68
CA ASP A 348 0.61 10.48 -20.02
C ASP A 348 0.04 9.04 -19.93
N ALA A 349 0.54 8.20 -19.01
CA ALA A 349 0.03 6.84 -18.83
C ALA A 349 -1.40 6.81 -18.26
N VAL A 350 -1.71 7.70 -17.31
CA VAL A 350 -3.08 7.84 -16.75
C VAL A 350 -4.06 8.25 -17.84
N GLU A 351 -3.71 9.24 -18.67
CA GLU A 351 -4.55 9.74 -19.76
C GLU A 351 -4.76 8.68 -20.84
N VAL A 352 -3.68 8.08 -21.37
CA VAL A 352 -3.73 7.00 -22.36
C VAL A 352 -4.51 5.79 -21.88
N GLY A 353 -4.36 5.45 -20.60
CA GLY A 353 -5.03 4.33 -19.97
C GLY A 353 -6.50 4.60 -19.66
N ASN A 354 -6.94 5.85 -19.72
CA ASN A 354 -8.21 6.32 -19.16
C ASN A 354 -8.39 5.84 -17.70
N LEU A 355 -7.34 6.01 -16.90
CA LEU A 355 -7.28 5.58 -15.49
C LEU A 355 -7.71 6.69 -14.52
N GLN A 356 -8.38 7.72 -15.01
CA GLN A 356 -8.91 8.79 -14.18
C GLN A 356 -9.98 8.24 -13.23
N ASN A 357 -10.01 8.76 -12.00
CA ASN A 357 -11.04 8.39 -11.05
C ASN A 357 -12.42 8.84 -11.56
N PRO A 358 -13.49 8.09 -11.26
CA PRO A 358 -14.82 8.40 -11.76
C PRO A 358 -15.29 9.76 -11.26
N THR A 359 -15.61 10.65 -12.20
CA THR A 359 -16.04 12.04 -11.97
C THR A 359 -17.41 12.15 -11.30
N ASP A 360 -18.23 11.10 -11.37
CA ASP A 360 -19.63 11.17 -10.95
C ASP A 360 -19.86 10.71 -9.50
N ALA A 361 -18.82 10.18 -8.84
CA ALA A 361 -18.92 9.78 -7.44
C ALA A 361 -19.01 11.00 -6.52
N ALA A 362 -19.72 10.89 -5.41
CA ALA A 362 -19.68 11.89 -4.33
C ALA A 362 -18.43 11.70 -3.44
N GLY A 363 -17.79 10.54 -3.53
CA GLY A 363 -16.53 10.23 -2.88
C GLY A 363 -16.22 8.73 -2.85
N THR A 364 -15.17 8.36 -2.14
CA THR A 364 -14.65 7.00 -2.03
C THR A 364 -14.27 6.63 -0.59
N LEU A 365 -14.23 5.33 -0.28
CA LEU A 365 -13.67 4.79 0.96
C LEU A 365 -12.69 3.66 0.63
N LEU A 366 -11.51 3.66 1.28
CA LEU A 366 -10.39 2.75 1.01
C LEU A 366 -9.74 3.04 -0.36
N GLY A 367 -8.82 2.17 -0.80
CA GLY A 367 -8.07 2.35 -2.05
C GLY A 367 -6.94 3.37 -1.95
N TYR A 368 -6.71 4.10 -3.04
CA TYR A 368 -5.79 5.24 -3.10
C TYR A 368 -6.55 6.55 -3.15
N ALA A 369 -5.95 7.62 -2.62
CA ALA A 369 -6.54 8.94 -2.73
C ALA A 369 -6.20 9.58 -4.07
N ASP A 370 -7.19 10.29 -4.62
CA ASP A 370 -6.98 11.22 -5.72
C ASP A 370 -6.54 12.56 -5.14
N THR A 371 -5.24 12.82 -5.06
CA THR A 371 -4.71 14.02 -4.40
C THR A 371 -4.55 15.17 -5.39
N ILE A 372 -5.03 16.37 -5.01
CA ILE A 372 -4.95 17.57 -5.86
C ILE A 372 -3.56 18.23 -5.78
N GLN A 373 -3.01 18.35 -4.57
CA GLN A 373 -1.80 19.13 -4.32
C GLN A 373 -0.60 18.24 -4.00
N SER A 374 -0.70 17.43 -2.94
CA SER A 374 0.39 16.57 -2.49
C SER A 374 -0.12 15.33 -1.78
N SER A 375 0.77 14.34 -1.62
CA SER A 375 0.47 13.11 -0.88
C SER A 375 -0.02 13.36 0.54
N MET A 376 -1.14 12.73 0.90
CA MET A 376 -1.77 12.78 2.23
C MET A 376 -1.24 11.73 3.23
N LEU A 377 -0.29 10.92 2.78
CA LEU A 377 0.30 9.88 3.60
C LEU A 377 1.16 10.49 4.71
N SER A 378 1.19 9.83 5.86
CA SER A 378 2.06 10.18 6.97
C SER A 378 3.51 9.73 6.72
N ASP A 379 4.39 9.97 7.68
CA ASP A 379 5.76 9.43 7.68
C ASP A 379 5.81 7.88 7.73
N ARG A 380 4.67 7.23 8.00
CA ARG A 380 4.51 5.77 7.99
C ARG A 380 3.44 5.38 6.97
N PRO A 381 3.70 5.57 5.67
CA PRO A 381 2.70 5.45 4.62
C PRO A 381 2.09 4.04 4.52
N ALA A 382 2.85 3.00 4.91
CA ALA A 382 2.36 1.62 4.92
C ALA A 382 1.27 1.33 5.98
N ASP A 383 1.18 2.17 7.02
CA ASP A 383 0.20 2.03 8.10
C ASP A 383 -1.08 2.84 7.84
N ASP A 384 -1.06 3.78 6.89
CA ASP A 384 -2.18 4.66 6.57
C ASP A 384 -3.24 3.95 5.71
N ILE A 385 -4.51 4.18 6.06
CA ILE A 385 -5.68 3.75 5.31
C ILE A 385 -6.53 4.99 5.03
N LEU A 386 -6.84 5.23 3.75
CA LEU A 386 -7.84 6.20 3.36
C LEU A 386 -9.21 5.71 3.88
N LEU A 387 -9.74 6.36 4.90
CA LEU A 387 -11.04 6.03 5.48
C LEU A 387 -12.18 6.64 4.66
N LEU A 388 -12.01 7.89 4.22
CA LEU A 388 -12.97 8.62 3.40
C LEU A 388 -12.21 9.63 2.53
N GLN A 389 -12.56 9.70 1.26
CA GLN A 389 -12.34 10.86 0.42
C GLN A 389 -13.70 11.35 -0.07
N MET A 390 -13.98 12.63 0.10
CA MET A 390 -15.26 13.23 -0.26
C MET A 390 -15.02 14.41 -1.18
N TYR A 391 -15.71 14.42 -2.32
CA TYR A 391 -15.58 15.47 -3.31
C TYR A 391 -16.51 16.62 -3.00
N SER A 392 -16.21 17.79 -3.55
CA SER A 392 -17.19 18.87 -3.58
C SER A 392 -18.44 18.44 -4.34
N ILE A 393 -19.60 18.77 -3.81
CA ILE A 393 -20.91 18.44 -4.37
C ILE A 393 -21.46 19.72 -4.98
N GLU A 394 -21.60 19.74 -6.31
CA GLU A 394 -22.06 20.91 -7.08
C GLU A 394 -23.58 20.90 -7.34
N ASP A 395 -24.32 20.02 -6.66
CA ASP A 395 -25.78 19.98 -6.74
C ASP A 395 -26.42 21.26 -6.16
N VAL A 396 -27.45 21.80 -6.82
CA VAL A 396 -28.09 23.05 -6.42
C VAL A 396 -28.76 22.94 -5.04
N ASP A 397 -29.31 21.78 -4.72
CA ASP A 397 -30.04 21.54 -3.47
C ASP A 397 -29.10 20.98 -2.39
N ASP A 398 -28.07 20.22 -2.77
CA ASP A 398 -27.16 19.50 -1.86
C ASP A 398 -25.73 20.05 -1.83
N GLY A 399 -25.54 21.29 -2.29
CA GLY A 399 -24.24 21.92 -2.49
C GLY A 399 -23.33 21.88 -1.26
N LEU A 400 -22.12 21.37 -1.42
CA LEU A 400 -21.07 21.39 -0.41
C LEU A 400 -19.71 21.57 -1.09
N GLN A 401 -19.10 22.72 -0.89
CA GLN A 401 -17.88 23.10 -1.60
C GLN A 401 -16.67 23.06 -0.67
N PHE A 402 -15.63 22.32 -1.03
CA PHE A 402 -14.36 22.30 -0.31
C PHE A 402 -13.35 23.23 -1.00
N GLY A 403 -13.34 24.51 -0.66
CA GLY A 403 -12.47 25.48 -1.33
C GLY A 403 -12.83 25.69 -2.80
N ASP A 404 -11.83 25.69 -3.70
CA ASP A 404 -12.06 25.76 -5.15
C ASP A 404 -12.21 24.35 -5.75
N SER A 405 -13.43 23.79 -5.66
CA SER A 405 -13.82 22.44 -6.09
C SER A 405 -12.88 21.33 -5.60
N GLY A 406 -12.46 21.47 -4.35
CA GLY A 406 -11.56 20.55 -3.67
C GLY A 406 -12.24 19.33 -3.08
N MET A 407 -11.51 18.70 -2.16
CA MET A 407 -11.88 17.42 -1.55
C MET A 407 -11.45 17.37 -0.07
N LEU A 408 -12.25 16.68 0.74
CA LEU A 408 -11.92 16.32 2.11
C LEU A 408 -11.39 14.89 2.17
N TYR A 409 -10.28 14.69 2.88
CA TYR A 409 -9.64 13.39 3.06
C TYR A 409 -9.61 13.05 4.54
N CYS A 410 -9.92 11.81 4.88
CA CYS A 410 -9.80 11.26 6.24
C CYS A 410 -8.97 9.99 6.19
N TYR A 411 -7.91 9.95 6.98
CA TYR A 411 -7.00 8.81 7.11
C TYR A 411 -7.02 8.24 8.52
N ILE A 412 -6.96 6.93 8.62
CA ILE A 412 -6.85 6.19 9.87
C ILE A 412 -5.69 5.21 9.79
N THR A 413 -5.05 4.92 10.91
CA THR A 413 -4.05 3.85 10.93
C THR A 413 -4.72 2.49 10.86
N ARG A 414 -4.05 1.50 10.26
CA ARG A 414 -4.51 0.11 10.26
C ARG A 414 -4.77 -0.43 11.66
N HIS A 415 -3.96 -0.02 12.64
CA HIS A 415 -4.13 -0.46 14.03
C HIS A 415 -5.42 0.08 14.64
N ASP A 416 -5.66 1.38 14.51
CA ASP A 416 -6.82 2.05 15.11
C ASP A 416 -8.12 1.56 14.45
N LEU A 417 -8.12 1.37 13.13
CA LEU A 417 -9.26 0.79 12.42
C LEU A 417 -9.61 -0.63 12.91
N GLN A 418 -8.60 -1.47 13.17
CA GLN A 418 -8.81 -2.81 13.74
C GLN A 418 -9.36 -2.77 15.16
N GLN A 419 -8.94 -1.80 15.97
CA GLN A 419 -9.48 -1.57 17.31
C GLN A 419 -10.84 -0.85 17.30
N ARG A 420 -11.30 -0.39 16.12
CA ARG A 420 -12.48 0.47 15.95
C ARG A 420 -12.37 1.76 16.76
N ASP A 421 -11.14 2.24 16.90
CA ASP A 421 -10.84 3.51 17.55
C ASP A 421 -10.74 4.60 16.47
N PHE A 422 -11.72 5.49 16.42
CA PHE A 422 -11.80 6.56 15.43
C PHE A 422 -11.36 7.92 16.00
N SER A 423 -10.85 7.97 17.24
CA SER A 423 -10.42 9.24 17.86
C SER A 423 -9.11 9.80 17.27
N HIS A 424 -8.37 8.99 16.51
CA HIS A 424 -7.09 9.37 15.90
C HIS A 424 -7.17 9.53 14.38
N VAL A 425 -8.38 9.70 13.83
CA VAL A 425 -8.54 9.98 12.39
C VAL A 425 -7.88 11.32 12.07
N ARG A 426 -6.92 11.29 11.14
CA ARG A 426 -6.34 12.48 10.53
C ARG A 426 -7.25 12.95 9.41
N PHE A 427 -7.36 14.25 9.22
CA PHE A 427 -8.09 14.79 8.09
C PHE A 427 -7.32 15.97 7.49
N GLU A 428 -7.54 16.20 6.21
CA GLU A 428 -6.96 17.30 5.46
C GLU A 428 -7.90 17.66 4.31
N MET A 429 -7.87 18.92 3.87
CA MET A 429 -8.62 19.41 2.72
C MET A 429 -7.63 19.96 1.70
N GLN A 430 -7.79 19.59 0.44
CA GLN A 430 -7.07 20.18 -0.69
C GLN A 430 -8.06 20.74 -1.70
N SER A 431 -7.70 21.82 -2.37
CA SER A 431 -8.43 22.40 -3.50
C SER A 431 -7.46 22.80 -4.60
N PHE A 432 -8.00 23.12 -5.79
CA PHE A 432 -7.21 23.53 -6.95
C PHE A 432 -6.50 24.88 -6.76
#